data_AF-A0A0H3A967-F1
#
_entry.id   AF-A0A0H3A967-F1
#
_cell.length_a   1.000
_cell.length_b   1.000
_cell.length_c   1.000
_cell.angle_alpha   90.00
_cell.angle_beta   90.00
_cell.angle_gamma   90.00
#
_symmetry.space_group_name_H-M   'P 1'
#
loop_
_entity.id
_entity.type
_entity.pdbx_description
1 polymer ?
#
loop_
_entity_poly.entity_id
_entity_poly.type
_entity_poly.pdbx_seq_one_letter_code
_entity_poly.pdbx_strand_id
1 'polypeptide(L)'
;MSPRDALWWMTFLVVGIWMQLLLPGIDALVIGLIIALQEGRLTRLLWLLPTIILLQEGMGTLAFGSTLLWYGATIALFYMGRWLFEVENFVFVFLLSACLGLVHYLISDMMASLQNLELPLRQLMDESILQALFIPPTWRAALELRRRFVPDAHPL
;
A
#
# COMPACT_ATOMS: atom_id res chain seq x y z
N MET A 1 2.73 2.45 -21.61
CA MET A 1 2.24 3.41 -20.59
C MET A 1 2.04 4.75 -21.28
N SER A 2 0.92 5.44 -21.09
CA SER A 2 0.73 6.78 -21.67
C SER A 2 1.52 7.83 -20.85
N PRO A 3 1.91 8.97 -21.43
CA PRO A 3 2.67 9.99 -20.69
C PRO A 3 1.90 10.56 -19.50
N ARG A 4 0.56 10.65 -19.60
CA ARG A 4 -0.31 11.09 -18.49
C ARG A 4 -0.32 10.07 -17.35
N ASP A 5 -0.36 8.77 -17.66
CA ASP A 5 -0.30 7.69 -16.68
C ASP A 5 1.07 7.67 -15.97
N ALA A 6 2.15 7.87 -16.71
CA ALA A 6 3.49 8.02 -16.13
C ALA A 6 3.59 9.23 -15.18
N LEU A 7 3.12 10.40 -15.62
CA LEU A 7 3.13 11.60 -14.78
C LEU A 7 2.31 11.42 -13.50
N TRP A 8 1.15 10.76 -13.59
CA TRP A 8 0.33 10.46 -12.42
C TRP A 8 1.06 9.57 -11.42
N TRP A 9 1.65 8.46 -11.86
CA TRP A 9 2.38 7.56 -10.96
C TRP A 9 3.62 8.22 -10.35
N MET A 10 4.37 9.00 -11.12
CA MET A 10 5.51 9.76 -10.59
C MET A 10 5.07 10.76 -9.51
N THR A 11 3.97 11.49 -9.76
CA THR A 11 3.41 12.42 -8.78
C THR A 11 2.92 11.68 -7.54
N PHE A 12 2.24 10.54 -7.73
CA PHE A 12 1.77 9.69 -6.64
C PHE A 12 2.93 9.19 -5.76
N LEU A 13 4.02 8.73 -6.36
CA LEU A 13 5.21 8.28 -5.61
C LEU A 13 5.81 9.42 -4.79
N VAL A 14 5.99 10.61 -5.39
CA VAL A 14 6.51 11.78 -4.67
C VAL A 14 5.57 12.12 -3.49
N VAL A 15 4.27 12.27 -3.73
CA VAL A 15 3.32 12.60 -2.66
C VAL A 15 3.28 11.50 -1.59
N GLY A 16 3.37 10.22 -1.97
CA GLY A 16 3.43 9.10 -1.05
C GLY A 16 4.65 9.17 -0.13
N ILE A 17 5.84 9.44 -0.68
CA ILE A 17 7.06 9.65 0.12
C ILE A 17 6.87 10.80 1.12
N TRP A 18 6.29 11.92 0.68
CA TRP A 18 6.00 13.06 1.56
C TRP A 18 4.99 12.72 2.65
N MET A 19 3.96 11.92 2.35
CA MET A 19 3.01 11.47 3.37
C MET A 19 3.68 10.61 4.43
N GLN A 20 4.63 9.75 4.06
CA GLN A 20 5.38 8.93 5.02
C GLN A 20 6.32 9.74 5.91
N LEU A 21 6.81 10.88 5.43
CA LEU A 21 7.56 11.82 6.27
C LEU A 21 6.65 12.50 7.32
N LEU A 22 5.38 12.72 7.00
CA LEU A 22 4.40 13.33 7.91
C LEU A 22 3.80 12.33 8.91
N LEU A 23 3.67 11.07 8.50
CA LEU A 23 3.10 9.97 9.27
C LEU A 23 4.11 8.81 9.33
N PRO A 24 5.11 8.90 10.23
CA PRO A 24 6.12 7.85 10.37
C PRO A 24 5.48 6.53 10.81
N GLY A 25 6.03 5.41 10.33
CA GLY A 25 5.53 4.07 10.63
C GLY A 25 4.39 3.58 9.73
N ILE A 26 3.98 4.37 8.73
CA ILE A 26 2.95 4.01 7.76
C ILE A 26 3.54 3.87 6.37
N ASP A 27 3.07 2.89 5.62
CA ASP A 27 3.28 2.77 4.19
C ASP A 27 2.12 3.43 3.42
N ALA A 28 2.38 4.59 2.80
CA ALA A 28 1.40 5.26 1.94
C ALA A 28 1.43 4.71 0.50
N LEU A 29 2.55 4.13 0.06
CA LEU A 29 2.72 3.56 -1.28
C LEU A 29 1.88 2.31 -1.51
N VAL A 30 1.49 1.59 -0.44
CA VAL A 30 0.53 0.46 -0.51
C VAL A 30 -0.78 0.83 -1.20
N ILE A 31 -1.21 2.10 -1.09
CA ILE A 31 -2.42 2.59 -1.77
C ILE A 31 -2.25 2.52 -3.29
N GLY A 32 -1.05 2.86 -3.78
CA GLY A 32 -0.72 2.77 -5.20
C GLY A 32 -0.75 1.33 -5.69
N LEU A 33 -0.26 0.39 -4.87
CA LEU A 33 -0.36 -1.03 -5.16
C LEU A 33 -1.81 -1.51 -5.25
N ILE A 34 -2.66 -1.15 -4.27
CA ILE A 34 -4.08 -1.50 -4.28
C ILE A 34 -4.77 -0.99 -5.56
N ILE A 35 -4.54 0.28 -5.93
CA ILE A 35 -5.10 0.84 -7.16
C ILE A 35 -4.57 0.11 -8.40
N ALA A 36 -3.27 -0.17 -8.48
CA ALA A 36 -2.70 -0.90 -9.61
C ALA A 36 -3.27 -2.32 -9.75
N LEU A 37 -3.57 -2.98 -8.63
CA LEU A 37 -4.22 -4.29 -8.60
C LEU A 37 -5.69 -4.22 -9.05
N GLN A 38 -6.43 -3.18 -8.65
CA GLN A 38 -7.82 -2.93 -9.10
C GLN A 38 -7.91 -2.71 -10.62
N GLU A 39 -6.94 -2.01 -11.20
CA GLU A 39 -6.88 -1.79 -12.65
C GLU A 39 -6.46 -3.03 -13.43
N GLY A 40 -5.80 -3.98 -12.77
CA GLY A 40 -5.41 -5.27 -13.35
C GLY A 40 -4.47 -5.23 -14.55
N ARG A 41 -3.82 -4.09 -14.82
CA ARG A 41 -2.85 -3.97 -15.93
C ARG A 41 -1.48 -4.48 -15.50
N LEU A 42 -1.14 -5.69 -15.93
CA LEU A 42 0.12 -6.36 -15.57
C LEU A 42 1.35 -5.48 -15.86
N THR A 43 1.39 -4.77 -16.99
CA THR A 43 2.52 -3.88 -17.32
C THR A 43 2.72 -2.77 -16.29
N ARG A 44 1.64 -2.24 -15.68
CA ARG A 44 1.76 -1.23 -14.62
C ARG A 44 2.31 -1.86 -13.35
N LEU A 45 1.77 -3.02 -12.96
CA LEU A 45 2.20 -3.75 -11.77
C LEU A 45 3.69 -4.13 -11.87
N LEU A 46 4.15 -4.62 -13.03
CA LEU A 46 5.53 -5.02 -13.27
C LEU A 46 6.54 -3.89 -13.14
N TRP A 47 6.14 -2.64 -13.38
CA TRP A 47 7.01 -1.49 -13.19
C TRP A 47 6.84 -0.85 -11.80
N LEU A 48 5.60 -0.72 -11.33
CA LEU A 48 5.30 -0.04 -10.07
C LEU A 48 5.76 -0.84 -8.86
N LEU A 49 5.48 -2.15 -8.83
CA LEU A 49 5.82 -3.02 -7.70
C LEU A 49 7.32 -3.04 -7.36
N PRO A 50 8.25 -3.29 -8.30
CA PRO A 50 9.67 -3.21 -7.98
C PRO A 50 10.10 -1.79 -7.59
N THR A 51 9.48 -0.75 -8.17
CA THR A 51 9.77 0.64 -7.82
C THR A 51 9.39 0.95 -6.37
N ILE A 52 8.18 0.60 -5.93
CA ILE A 52 7.74 0.82 -4.55
C ILE A 52 8.52 -0.04 -3.55
N ILE A 53 8.91 -1.27 -3.92
CA ILE A 53 9.78 -2.10 -3.09
C ILE A 53 11.13 -1.43 -2.88
N LEU A 54 11.78 -0.98 -3.95
CA LEU A 54 13.08 -0.31 -3.85
C LEU A 54 13.00 1.00 -3.06
N LEU A 55 11.92 1.76 -3.22
CA LEU A 55 11.70 2.98 -2.44
C LEU A 55 11.52 2.66 -0.96
N GLN A 56 10.65 1.71 -0.59
CA GLN A 56 10.44 1.38 0.82
C GLN A 56 11.67 0.76 1.46
N GLU A 57 12.35 -0.16 0.80
CA GLU A 57 13.59 -0.74 1.32
C GLU A 57 14.70 0.33 1.45
N GLY A 58 14.70 1.37 0.60
CA GLY A 58 15.62 2.50 0.69
C GLY A 58 15.27 3.53 1.77
N MET A 59 13.99 3.65 2.14
CA MET A 59 13.50 4.58 3.17
C MET A 59 13.37 3.92 4.54
N GLY A 60 13.18 2.61 4.57
CA GLY A 60 12.85 1.82 5.76
C GLY A 60 14.07 1.59 6.66
N THR A 61 13.76 1.33 7.93
CA THR A 61 14.77 1.09 8.98
C THR A 61 14.89 -0.39 9.37
N LEU A 62 13.94 -1.23 8.96
CA LEU A 62 13.96 -2.67 9.20
C LEU A 62 14.81 -3.38 8.13
N ALA A 63 15.41 -4.52 8.49
CA ALA A 63 16.17 -5.30 7.53
C ALA A 63 15.34 -5.75 6.31
N PHE A 64 16.08 -5.94 5.21
CA PHE A 64 15.55 -6.28 3.90
C PHE A 64 14.63 -7.50 3.92
N GLY A 65 13.42 -7.35 3.38
CA GLY A 65 12.43 -8.43 3.28
C GLY A 65 11.12 -8.15 4.01
N SER A 66 11.08 -7.21 4.95
CA SER A 66 9.84 -6.74 5.59
C SER A 66 8.87 -6.16 4.55
N THR A 67 9.37 -5.35 3.61
CA THR A 67 8.62 -4.78 2.50
C THR A 67 8.09 -5.85 1.55
N LEU A 68 8.91 -6.88 1.27
CA LEU A 68 8.51 -7.98 0.39
C LEU A 68 7.36 -8.79 1.00
N LEU A 69 7.44 -9.08 2.31
CA LEU A 69 6.36 -9.74 3.04
C LEU A 69 5.09 -8.87 3.07
N TRP A 70 5.23 -7.57 3.30
CA TRP A 70 4.13 -6.62 3.36
C TRP A 70 3.35 -6.52 2.04
N TYR A 71 4.06 -6.30 0.92
CA TYR A 71 3.43 -6.23 -0.39
C TYR A 71 2.96 -7.60 -0.89
N GLY A 72 3.66 -8.68 -0.55
CA GLY A 72 3.21 -10.04 -0.81
C GLY A 72 1.88 -10.36 -0.11
N ALA A 73 1.77 -10.01 1.18
CA ALA A 73 0.54 -10.17 1.95
C ALA A 73 -0.59 -9.29 1.42
N THR A 74 -0.28 -8.05 1.01
CA THR A 74 -1.25 -7.15 0.36
C THR A 74 -1.83 -7.76 -0.90
N ILE A 75 -0.97 -8.27 -1.79
CA ILE A 75 -1.41 -8.95 -3.02
C ILE A 75 -2.24 -10.18 -2.69
N ALA A 76 -1.78 -11.03 -1.77
CA ALA A 76 -2.49 -12.25 -1.37
C ALA A 76 -3.89 -11.96 -0.81
N LEU A 77 -4.00 -11.00 0.13
CA LEU A 77 -5.28 -10.60 0.72
C LEU A 77 -6.21 -9.96 -0.32
N PHE A 78 -5.67 -9.13 -1.22
CA PHE A 78 -6.45 -8.55 -2.30
C PHE A 78 -7.05 -9.64 -3.21
N TYR A 79 -6.23 -10.59 -3.66
CA TYR A 79 -6.69 -11.69 -4.51
C TYR A 79 -7.61 -12.67 -3.79
N MET A 80 -7.50 -12.83 -2.47
CA MET A 80 -8.44 -13.62 -1.68
C MET A 80 -9.79 -12.91 -1.56
N GLY A 81 -9.79 -11.61 -1.26
CA GLY A 81 -11.02 -10.85 -1.02
C GLY A 81 -11.79 -10.48 -2.30
N ARG A 82 -11.13 -10.36 -3.47
CA ARG A 82 -11.82 -10.03 -4.74
C ARG A 82 -12.85 -11.06 -5.19
N TRP A 83 -12.84 -12.26 -4.61
CA TRP A 83 -13.85 -13.29 -4.87
C TRP A 83 -15.16 -13.00 -4.14
N LEU A 84 -15.11 -12.23 -3.06
CA LEU A 84 -16.25 -11.97 -2.18
C LEU A 84 -16.94 -10.64 -2.50
N PHE A 85 -16.21 -9.65 -3.01
CA PHE A 85 -16.70 -8.30 -3.27
C PHE A 85 -16.14 -7.70 -4.56
N GLU A 86 -16.85 -6.72 -5.11
CA GLU A 86 -16.31 -5.83 -6.15
C GLU A 86 -15.08 -5.10 -5.62
N VAL A 87 -13.99 -5.16 -6.39
CA VAL A 87 -12.67 -4.66 -6.00
C VAL A 87 -12.62 -3.15 -5.77
N GLU A 88 -13.55 -2.38 -6.34
CA GLU A 88 -13.69 -0.93 -6.11
C GLU A 88 -14.72 -0.57 -5.04
N ASN A 89 -15.34 -1.54 -4.37
CA ASN A 89 -16.29 -1.27 -3.31
C ASN A 89 -15.55 -0.74 -2.07
N PHE A 90 -16.08 0.33 -1.47
CA PHE A 90 -15.53 0.88 -0.23
C PHE A 90 -15.47 -0.15 0.89
N VAL A 91 -16.49 -1.02 1.02
CA VAL A 91 -16.53 -2.08 2.04
C VAL A 91 -15.40 -3.07 1.84
N PHE A 92 -15.09 -3.42 0.60
CA PHE A 92 -13.96 -4.30 0.28
C PHE A 92 -12.64 -3.70 0.76
N VAL A 93 -12.36 -2.44 0.40
CA VAL A 93 -11.12 -1.76 0.78
C VAL A 93 -11.05 -1.54 2.30
N PHE A 94 -12.17 -1.25 2.95
CA PHE A 94 -12.24 -1.12 4.40
C PHE A 94 -11.88 -2.44 5.11
N LEU A 95 -12.46 -3.57 4.69
CA LEU A 95 -12.11 -4.88 5.25
C LEU A 95 -10.67 -5.27 4.95
N LEU A 96 -10.20 -5.04 3.72
CA LEU A 96 -8.80 -5.25 3.33
C LEU A 96 -7.86 -4.43 4.23
N SER A 97 -8.18 -3.15 4.48
CA SER A 97 -7.39 -2.29 5.34
C SER A 97 -7.34 -2.75 6.80
N ALA A 98 -8.45 -3.26 7.34
CA ALA A 98 -8.50 -3.82 8.67
C ALA A 98 -7.60 -5.07 8.79
N CYS A 99 -7.64 -5.97 7.81
CA CYS A 99 -6.74 -7.11 7.74
C CYS A 99 -5.28 -6.67 7.57
N LEU A 100 -5.02 -5.65 6.76
CA LEU A 100 -3.68 -5.10 6.56
C LEU A 100 -3.12 -4.44 7.82
N GLY A 101 -3.93 -3.80 8.65
CA GLY A 101 -3.48 -3.33 9.96
C GLY A 101 -2.97 -4.47 10.84
N LEU A 102 -3.70 -5.59 10.89
CA LEU A 102 -3.24 -6.78 11.63
C LEU A 102 -1.94 -7.34 11.04
N VAL A 103 -1.86 -7.47 9.71
CA VAL A 103 -0.64 -7.95 9.03
C VAL A 103 0.54 -7.01 9.27
N HIS A 104 0.33 -5.70 9.30
CA HIS A 104 1.35 -4.70 9.58
C HIS A 104 1.96 -4.93 10.97
N TYR A 105 1.11 -5.13 11.98
CA TYR A 105 1.55 -5.47 13.34
C TYR A 105 2.36 -6.77 13.34
N LEU A 106 1.82 -7.85 12.77
CA LEU A 106 2.46 -9.17 12.80
C LEU A 106 3.81 -9.20 12.08
N ILE A 107 3.90 -8.59 10.90
CA ILE A 107 5.16 -8.54 10.13
C ILE A 107 6.19 -7.70 10.88
N SER A 108 5.80 -6.53 11.39
CA SER A 108 6.74 -5.63 12.07
C SER A 108 7.26 -6.23 13.38
N ASP A 109 6.38 -6.85 14.18
CA ASP A 109 6.74 -7.54 15.42
C ASP A 109 7.67 -8.74 15.14
N MET A 110 7.33 -9.55 14.13
CA MET A 110 8.16 -10.68 13.71
C MET A 110 9.54 -10.21 13.23
N MET A 111 9.59 -9.21 12.37
CA MET A 111 10.85 -8.70 11.81
C MET A 111 11.72 -8.02 12.86
N ALA A 112 11.13 -7.26 13.79
CA ALA A 112 11.84 -6.66 14.90
C ALA A 112 12.41 -7.72 15.85
N SER A 113 11.63 -8.77 16.16
CA SER A 113 12.08 -9.90 16.97
C SER A 113 13.26 -10.64 16.32
N LEU A 114 13.19 -10.90 15.00
CA LEU A 114 14.29 -11.52 14.25
C LEU A 114 15.57 -10.65 14.24
N GLN A 115 15.42 -9.33 14.39
CA GLN A 115 16.52 -8.37 14.42
C GLN A 115 16.97 -8.01 15.84
N ASN A 116 16.35 -8.59 16.88
CA ASN A 116 16.53 -8.22 18.28
C ASN A 116 16.36 -6.69 18.51
N LEU A 117 15.42 -6.07 17.80
CA LEU A 117 15.05 -4.67 17.99
C LEU A 117 13.95 -4.57 19.03
N GLU A 118 14.14 -3.70 20.02
CA GLU A 118 13.08 -3.36 20.98
C GLU A 118 12.14 -2.32 20.36
N LEU A 119 11.03 -2.79 19.78
CA LEU A 119 9.94 -1.91 19.39
C LEU A 119 8.93 -1.78 20.54
N PRO A 120 8.57 -0.54 20.95
CA PRO A 120 7.52 -0.37 21.94
C PRO A 120 6.18 -0.84 21.36
N LEU A 121 5.64 -1.95 21.88
CA LEU A 121 4.42 -2.60 21.38
C LEU A 121 3.22 -1.64 21.22
N ARG A 122 3.13 -0.64 22.10
CA ARG A 122 2.09 0.38 22.03
C ARG A 122 2.22 1.25 20.78
N GLN A 123 3.43 1.68 20.45
CA GLN A 123 3.69 2.45 19.23
C GLN A 123 3.37 1.60 18.00
N LEU A 124 3.79 0.34 17.99
CA LEU A 124 3.52 -0.55 16.85
C LEU A 124 2.01 -0.79 16.66
N MET A 125 1.27 -0.92 17.76
CA MET A 125 -0.19 -1.04 17.72
C MET A 125 -0.84 0.25 17.18
N ASP A 126 -0.37 1.42 17.64
CA ASP A 126 -0.86 2.72 17.17
C ASP A 126 -0.59 2.91 15.66
N GLU A 127 0.62 2.58 15.19
CA GLU A 127 0.99 2.61 13.77
C GLU A 127 0.12 1.66 12.93
N SER A 128 -0.17 0.46 13.43
CA SER A 128 -0.98 -0.54 12.73
C SER A 128 -2.45 -0.14 12.65
N ILE A 129 -3.00 0.45 13.71
CA ILE A 129 -4.36 1.03 13.70
C ILE A 129 -4.40 2.21 12.72
N LEU A 130 -3.39 3.08 12.77
CA LEU A 130 -3.33 4.25 11.90
C LEU A 130 -3.17 3.84 10.43
N GLN A 131 -2.36 2.83 10.11
CA GLN A 131 -2.25 2.22 8.78
C GLN A 131 -3.63 1.73 8.28
N ALA A 132 -4.37 0.99 9.11
CA ALA A 132 -5.70 0.50 8.75
C ALA A 132 -6.70 1.64 8.50
N LEU A 133 -6.70 2.69 9.33
CA LEU A 133 -7.59 3.83 9.18
C LEU A 133 -7.19 4.77 8.03
N PHE A 134 -5.89 4.83 7.71
CA PHE A 134 -5.34 5.69 6.68
C PHE A 134 -5.64 5.19 5.26
N ILE A 135 -5.64 3.87 5.05
CA ILE A 135 -5.81 3.27 3.72
C ILE A 135 -7.16 3.66 3.06
N PRO A 136 -8.35 3.47 3.68
CA PRO A 136 -9.62 3.70 3.01
C PRO A 136 -9.86 5.15 2.51
N PRO A 137 -9.69 6.21 3.32
CA PRO A 137 -9.92 7.58 2.86
C PRO A 137 -8.91 7.99 1.79
N THR A 138 -7.64 7.62 1.97
CA THR A 138 -6.57 8.02 1.04
C THR A 138 -6.67 7.27 -0.28
N TRP A 139 -7.03 5.98 -0.24
CA TRP A 139 -7.38 5.21 -1.44
C TRP A 139 -8.52 5.87 -2.21
N ARG A 140 -9.61 6.24 -1.52
CA ARG A 140 -10.77 6.87 -2.16
C ARG A 140 -10.41 8.18 -2.84
N ALA A 141 -9.62 9.02 -2.17
CA ALA A 141 -9.14 10.28 -2.72
C ALA A 141 -8.22 10.06 -3.93
N ALA A 142 -7.25 9.15 -3.82
CA ALA A 142 -6.31 8.84 -4.90
C ALA A 142 -7.01 8.24 -6.13
N LEU A 143 -7.98 7.35 -5.93
CA LEU A 143 -8.76 6.75 -7.01
C LEU A 143 -9.60 7.80 -7.76
N GLU A 144 -10.26 8.69 -7.05
CA GLU A 144 -11.06 9.77 -7.65
C GLU A 144 -10.19 10.73 -8.46
N LEU A 145 -9.03 11.15 -7.91
CA LEU A 145 -8.08 11.98 -8.63
C LEU A 145 -7.53 11.28 -9.88
N ARG A 146 -7.22 9.99 -9.77
CA ARG A 146 -6.75 9.18 -10.90
C ARG A 146 -7.80 9.11 -12.02
N ARG A 147 -9.06 8.88 -11.70
CA ARG A 147 -10.17 8.85 -12.68
C ARG A 147 -10.32 10.18 -13.42
N ARG A 148 -10.14 11.30 -12.72
CA ARG A 148 -10.20 12.64 -13.33
C ARG A 148 -9.00 12.93 -14.25
N PHE A 149 -7.81 12.45 -13.88
CA PHE A 149 -6.58 12.75 -14.61
C PHE A 149 -6.31 11.76 -15.77
N VAL A 150 -6.75 10.52 -15.62
CA VAL A 150 -6.56 9.43 -16.60
C VAL A 150 -7.90 8.72 -16.84
N PRO A 151 -8.76 9.24 -17.74
CA PRO A 151 -10.11 8.70 -17.98
C PRO A 151 -10.12 7.27 -18.55
N ASP A 152 -9.09 6.89 -19.32
CA ASP A 152 -9.00 5.57 -19.98
C ASP A 152 -8.59 4.44 -19.02
N ALA A 153 -8.52 4.72 -17.71
CA ALA A 153 -8.23 3.76 -16.66
C ALA A 153 -9.52 3.09 -16.18
N HIS A 154 -10.19 2.34 -17.05
CA HIS A 154 -11.32 1.52 -16.62
C HIS A 154 -10.84 0.31 -15.80
N PRO A 155 -11.46 0.03 -14.65
CA PRO A 155 -11.18 -1.15 -13.81
C PRO A 155 -11.61 -2.45 -14.51
N LEU A 156 -11.03 -3.57 -14.08
CA LEU A 156 -11.42 -4.92 -14.50
C LEU A 156 -12.77 -5.35 -13.89
#